data_AF-A0A7X7B3P4-F1
#
_entry.id   AF-A0A7X7B3P4-F1
#
_cell.length_a   1.000
_cell.length_b   1.000
_cell.length_c   1.000
_cell.angle_alpha   90.00
_cell.angle_beta   90.00
_cell.angle_gamma   90.00
#
_symmetry.space_group_name_H-M   'P 1'
#
loop_
_entity.id
_entity.type
_entity.pdbx_description
1 polymer ?
#
loop_
_entity_poly.entity_id
_entity_poly.type
_entity_poly.pdbx_seq_one_letter_code
_entity_poly.pdbx_strand_id
1 'polypeptide(L)'
;MVSYNFKSIDIKFLEKFLTQSEIYLIEKLKKSELHHSILVAKDVKQDLNKNFDNLSNENYQNYIKAALLHDIGKIEHPINIFEKSIATIVKKIYKDKETPIDKLKFYKSYLYHGAIGNDILRKIKTFKDNEELYDVIKHHHLSLDKFIKLKNYNPDTIKFFEILKFNDDKN
;
A
#
# COMPACT_ATOMS: atom_id res chain seq x y z
N MET A 1 -15.62 -8.96 14.94
CA MET A 1 -14.80 -7.74 15.05
C MET A 1 -13.77 -7.97 16.15
N VAL A 2 -12.66 -8.65 15.84
CA VAL A 2 -11.63 -8.98 16.85
C VAL A 2 -10.64 -7.83 16.91
N SER A 3 -10.85 -6.92 17.86
CA SER A 3 -9.84 -6.32 18.73
C SER A 3 -8.39 -6.15 18.20
N TYR A 4 -8.18 -5.56 17.02
CA TYR A 4 -6.83 -5.19 16.53
C TYR A 4 -6.14 -4.14 17.43
N ASN A 5 -6.90 -3.42 18.26
CA ASN A 5 -6.39 -2.34 19.10
C ASN A 5 -5.39 -2.79 20.20
N PHE A 6 -5.31 -4.09 20.52
CA PHE A 6 -4.54 -4.59 21.66
C PHE A 6 -3.23 -5.31 21.30
N LYS A 7 -2.95 -5.57 20.02
CA LYS A 7 -1.70 -6.22 19.61
C LYS A 7 -0.55 -5.19 19.60
N SER A 8 0.62 -5.57 20.11
CA SER A 8 1.82 -4.73 20.03
C SER A 8 2.28 -4.59 18.57
N ILE A 9 2.79 -3.41 18.22
CA ILE A 9 3.42 -3.16 16.92
C ILE A 9 4.75 -3.91 16.90
N ASP A 10 5.03 -4.62 15.80
CA ASP A 10 6.30 -5.33 15.61
C ASP A 10 7.39 -4.38 15.09
N ILE A 11 7.89 -3.54 16.00
CA ILE A 11 8.90 -2.51 15.68
C ILE A 11 10.17 -3.14 15.09
N LYS A 12 10.59 -4.31 15.59
CA LYS A 12 11.77 -5.02 15.06
C LYS A 12 11.63 -5.39 13.59
N PHE A 13 10.41 -5.68 13.14
CA PHE A 13 10.15 -5.94 11.72
C PHE A 13 10.29 -4.66 10.90
N LEU A 14 9.82 -3.51 11.39
CA LEU A 14 9.99 -2.22 10.72
C LEU A 14 11.47 -1.85 10.58
N GLU A 15 12.21 -1.90 11.69
CA GLU A 15 13.65 -1.56 11.76
C GLU A 15 14.53 -2.41 10.84
N LYS A 16 14.06 -3.61 10.47
CA LYS A 16 14.77 -4.49 9.55
C LYS A 16 14.73 -4.01 8.09
N PHE A 17 13.65 -3.35 7.68
CA PHE A 17 13.38 -3.04 6.27
C PHE A 17 13.28 -1.54 5.99
N LEU A 18 13.03 -0.72 7.01
CA LEU A 18 12.81 0.71 6.89
C LEU A 18 13.97 1.50 7.52
N THR A 19 14.29 2.61 6.90
CA THR A 19 15.16 3.65 7.46
C THR A 19 14.43 4.41 8.56
N GLN A 20 15.17 5.13 9.41
CA GLN A 20 14.57 5.94 10.47
C GLN A 20 13.57 6.98 9.96
N SER A 21 13.83 7.60 8.79
CA SER A 21 12.88 8.52 8.16
C SER A 21 11.59 7.84 7.70
N GLU A 22 11.67 6.61 7.20
CA GLU A 22 10.50 5.84 6.77
C GLU A 22 9.70 5.33 7.97
N ILE A 23 10.38 4.93 9.05
CA ILE A 23 9.74 4.57 10.33
C ILE A 23 8.98 5.77 10.91
N TYR A 24 9.64 6.92 10.98
CA TYR A 24 9.00 8.15 11.47
C TYR A 24 7.74 8.53 10.65
N LEU A 25 7.70 8.20 9.36
CA LEU A 25 6.52 8.42 8.53
C LEU A 25 5.42 7.38 8.77
N ILE A 26 5.75 6.09 8.74
CA ILE A 26 4.76 5.02 8.87
C ILE A 26 4.10 5.00 10.25
N GLU A 27 4.79 5.46 11.29
CA GLU A 27 4.23 5.61 12.65
C GLU A 27 3.14 6.69 12.76
N LYS A 28 2.99 7.55 11.73
CA LYS A 28 1.89 8.52 11.66
C LYS A 28 0.56 7.89 11.21
N LEU A 29 0.59 6.65 10.70
CA LEU A 29 -0.63 5.91 10.39
C LEU A 29 -1.44 5.61 11.67
N LYS A 30 -2.74 5.40 11.51
CA LYS A 30 -3.54 4.83 12.60
C LYS A 30 -2.95 3.48 12.99
N LYS A 31 -2.96 3.16 14.29
CA LYS A 31 -2.43 1.89 14.81
C LYS A 31 -2.95 0.65 14.05
N SER A 32 -4.23 0.65 13.68
CA SER A 32 -4.84 -0.43 12.90
C SER A 32 -4.25 -0.55 11.49
N GLU A 33 -3.95 0.57 10.84
CA GLU A 33 -3.38 0.59 9.48
C GLU A 33 -1.89 0.25 9.50
N LEU A 34 -1.15 0.74 10.49
CA LEU A 34 0.23 0.28 10.70
C LEU A 34 0.28 -1.24 10.93
N HIS A 35 -0.67 -1.78 11.70
CA HIS A 35 -0.75 -3.22 11.91
C HIS A 35 -1.08 -3.97 10.62
N HIS A 36 -2.03 -3.47 9.83
CA HIS A 36 -2.37 -3.98 8.51
C HIS A 36 -1.13 -4.05 7.60
N SER A 37 -0.42 -2.94 7.44
CA SER A 37 0.77 -2.89 6.60
C SER A 37 1.86 -3.88 7.04
N ILE A 38 2.04 -4.09 8.35
CA ILE A 38 2.98 -5.10 8.89
C ILE A 38 2.55 -6.52 8.53
N LEU A 39 1.25 -6.85 8.62
CA LEU A 39 0.74 -8.17 8.26
C LEU A 39 0.88 -8.43 6.77
N VAL A 40 0.46 -7.47 5.93
CA VAL A 40 0.63 -7.53 4.48
C VAL A 40 2.10 -7.75 4.13
N ALA A 41 3.02 -6.97 4.70
CA ALA A 41 4.45 -7.11 4.43
C ALA A 41 5.03 -8.47 4.88
N LYS A 42 4.53 -9.04 5.98
CA LYS A 42 4.94 -10.38 6.43
C LYS A 42 4.45 -11.48 5.51
N ASP A 43 3.22 -11.38 5.03
CA ASP A 43 2.67 -12.36 4.09
C ASP A 43 3.34 -12.22 2.70
N VAL A 44 3.52 -10.99 2.21
CA VAL A 44 4.32 -10.70 1.01
C VAL A 44 5.72 -11.30 1.14
N LYS A 45 6.40 -11.13 2.27
CA LYS A 45 7.73 -11.73 2.50
C LYS A 45 7.71 -13.25 2.37
N GLN A 46 6.66 -13.93 2.83
CA GLN A 46 6.53 -15.38 2.68
C GLN A 46 6.30 -15.76 1.21
N ASP A 47 5.46 -15.02 0.49
CA ASP A 47 5.18 -15.29 -0.90
C ASP A 47 6.38 -14.98 -1.80
N LEU A 48 7.16 -13.95 -1.51
CA LEU A 48 8.42 -13.69 -2.20
C LEU A 48 9.37 -14.89 -2.08
N ASN A 49 9.53 -15.44 -0.87
CA ASN A 49 10.38 -16.61 -0.64
C ASN A 49 9.91 -17.88 -1.37
N LYS A 50 8.62 -17.99 -1.69
CA LYS A 50 8.04 -19.17 -2.38
C LYS A 50 8.00 -19.00 -3.88
N ASN A 51 7.84 -17.77 -4.36
CA ASN A 51 7.54 -17.48 -5.76
C ASN A 51 8.72 -16.88 -6.53
N PHE A 52 9.81 -16.48 -5.86
CA PHE A 52 11.00 -15.98 -6.52
C PHE A 52 12.23 -16.81 -6.15
N ASP A 53 12.85 -17.43 -7.16
CA ASP A 53 14.05 -18.24 -6.97
C ASP A 53 15.34 -17.40 -6.96
N ASN A 54 15.38 -16.28 -7.69
CA ASN A 54 16.58 -15.47 -7.93
C ASN A 54 16.39 -13.95 -7.74
N LEU A 55 15.53 -13.54 -6.81
CA LEU A 55 15.35 -12.12 -6.53
C LEU A 55 16.63 -11.56 -5.89
N SER A 56 17.15 -10.45 -6.42
CA SER A 56 18.28 -9.77 -5.80
C SER A 56 17.93 -9.35 -4.38
N ASN A 57 18.91 -9.35 -3.47
CA ASN A 57 18.67 -8.90 -2.10
C ASN A 57 18.10 -7.47 -2.07
N GLU A 58 18.56 -6.60 -2.97
CA GLU A 58 18.02 -5.24 -3.08
C GLU A 58 16.53 -5.22 -3.45
N ASN A 59 16.11 -5.95 -4.49
CA ASN A 59 14.70 -6.02 -4.86
C ASN A 59 13.86 -6.67 -3.75
N TYR A 60 14.38 -7.69 -3.10
CA TYR A 60 13.72 -8.32 -1.95
C TYR A 60 13.45 -7.32 -0.82
N GLN A 61 14.46 -6.53 -0.44
CA GLN A 61 14.30 -5.48 0.57
C GLN A 61 13.31 -4.41 0.11
N ASN A 62 13.41 -3.96 -1.14
CA ASN A 62 12.54 -2.93 -1.70
C ASN A 62 11.08 -3.37 -1.82
N TYR A 63 10.81 -4.64 -2.11
CA TYR A 63 9.45 -5.19 -2.18
C TYR A 63 8.79 -5.29 -0.81
N ILE A 64 9.52 -5.74 0.21
CA ILE A 64 9.01 -5.76 1.58
C ILE A 64 8.79 -4.34 2.10
N LYS A 65 9.72 -3.43 1.78
CA LYS A 65 9.58 -2.00 2.07
C LYS A 65 8.34 -1.40 1.39
N ALA A 66 8.12 -1.68 0.11
CA ALA A 66 6.94 -1.24 -0.63
C ALA A 66 5.65 -1.79 -0.01
N ALA A 67 5.63 -3.04 0.42
CA ALA A 67 4.50 -3.62 1.13
C ALA A 67 4.23 -2.95 2.48
N LEU A 68 5.27 -2.56 3.23
CA LEU A 68 5.10 -1.77 4.47
C LEU A 68 4.53 -0.38 4.20
N LEU A 69 4.93 0.25 3.09
CA LEU A 69 4.61 1.65 2.81
C LEU A 69 3.46 1.86 1.81
N HIS A 70 2.81 0.80 1.31
CA HIS A 70 1.78 0.90 0.27
C HIS A 70 0.62 1.85 0.65
N ASP A 71 0.27 1.85 1.93
CA ASP A 71 -0.82 2.63 2.50
C ASP A 71 -0.40 4.00 3.06
N ILE A 72 0.87 4.40 2.90
CA ILE A 72 1.43 5.58 3.59
C ILE A 72 0.69 6.88 3.28
N GLY A 73 0.03 7.00 2.13
CA GLY A 73 -0.75 8.20 1.82
C GLY A 73 -1.97 8.42 2.73
N LYS A 74 -2.35 7.43 3.54
CA LYS A 74 -3.45 7.56 4.51
C LYS A 74 -3.06 8.44 5.72
N ILE A 75 -1.79 8.81 5.89
CA ILE A 75 -1.36 9.76 6.93
C ILE A 75 -1.95 11.17 6.74
N GLU A 76 -2.17 11.60 5.50
CA GLU A 76 -2.69 12.93 5.18
C GLU A 76 -4.20 13.04 5.44
N HIS A 77 -4.93 11.93 5.27
CA HIS A 77 -6.37 11.86 5.44
C HIS A 77 -6.78 10.59 6.20
N PRO A 78 -6.68 10.59 7.54
CA PRO A 78 -7.03 9.44 8.36
C PRO A 78 -8.55 9.14 8.34
N ILE A 79 -9.02 8.38 7.34
CA ILE A 79 -10.42 7.98 7.12
C ILE A 79 -11.05 7.36 8.38
N ASN A 80 -12.19 7.88 8.84
CA ASN A 80 -12.94 7.27 9.92
C ASN A 80 -13.72 6.01 9.43
N ILE A 81 -13.95 5.03 10.30
CA ILE A 81 -14.62 3.75 9.96
C ILE A 81 -16.00 3.98 9.30
N PHE A 82 -16.72 5.03 9.74
CA PHE A 82 -18.00 5.44 9.16
C PHE A 82 -17.88 5.99 7.74
N GLU A 83 -16.78 6.69 7.45
CA GLU A 83 -16.54 7.19 6.11
C GLU A 83 -16.28 5.98 5.19
N LYS A 84 -15.40 5.04 5.60
CA LYS A 84 -15.09 3.80 4.84
C LYS A 84 -16.35 3.05 4.40
N SER A 85 -17.31 2.85 5.30
CA SER A 85 -18.58 2.17 4.98
C SER A 85 -19.47 2.95 4.02
N ILE A 86 -19.50 4.29 4.13
CA ILE A 86 -20.24 5.15 3.19
C ILE A 86 -19.65 5.06 1.78
N ALA A 87 -18.32 5.00 1.57
CA ALA A 87 -17.75 4.86 0.22
C ALA A 87 -18.22 3.57 -0.43
N THR A 88 -18.16 2.47 0.31
CA THR A 88 -18.45 1.15 -0.25
C THR A 88 -19.90 1.07 -0.69
N ILE A 89 -20.81 1.66 0.09
CA ILE A 89 -22.24 1.78 -0.26
C ILE A 89 -22.43 2.67 -1.48
N VAL A 90 -21.81 3.86 -1.50
CA VAL A 90 -21.90 4.80 -2.62
C VAL A 90 -21.34 4.17 -3.91
N LYS A 91 -20.16 3.55 -3.86
CA LYS A 91 -19.55 2.86 -5.02
C LYS A 91 -20.45 1.75 -5.57
N LYS A 92 -21.16 1.02 -4.71
CA LYS A 92 -22.12 -0.02 -5.10
C LYS A 92 -23.38 0.55 -5.77
N ILE A 93 -23.83 1.74 -5.35
CA ILE A 93 -24.98 2.43 -5.92
C ILE A 93 -24.64 3.07 -7.27
N TYR A 94 -23.47 3.70 -7.38
CA TYR A 94 -23.15 4.57 -8.52
C TYR A 94 -22.36 3.93 -9.66
N LYS A 95 -21.94 2.64 -9.56
CA LYS A 95 -21.41 1.79 -10.66
C LYS A 95 -20.77 2.60 -11.81
N ASP A 96 -19.68 3.31 -11.50
CA ASP A 96 -18.82 3.98 -12.48
C ASP A 96 -19.34 5.29 -13.14
N LYS A 97 -20.38 5.95 -12.60
CA LYS A 97 -20.76 7.32 -13.01
C LYS A 97 -19.97 8.37 -12.24
N GLU A 98 -19.56 9.46 -12.91
CA GLU A 98 -19.06 10.67 -12.22
C GLU A 98 -20.13 11.17 -11.25
N THR A 99 -19.75 11.44 -10.00
CA THR A 99 -20.72 11.82 -8.96
C THR A 99 -20.35 13.15 -8.31
N PRO A 100 -21.31 13.90 -7.77
CA PRO A 100 -21.04 15.10 -6.96
C PRO A 100 -20.16 14.83 -5.72
N ILE A 101 -19.97 13.55 -5.36
CA ILE A 101 -19.21 13.05 -4.20
C ILE A 101 -17.70 13.05 -4.48
N ASP A 102 -17.26 13.20 -5.74
CA ASP A 102 -15.85 13.35 -6.11
C ASP A 102 -15.19 14.58 -5.42
N LYS A 103 -16.01 15.50 -4.88
CA LYS A 103 -15.61 16.65 -4.08
C LYS A 103 -15.50 16.41 -2.57
N LEU A 104 -15.99 15.29 -2.03
CA LEU A 104 -15.92 14.97 -0.60
C LEU A 104 -14.53 14.42 -0.22
N LYS A 105 -13.93 14.97 0.85
CA LYS A 105 -12.58 14.65 1.36
C LYS A 105 -12.28 13.16 1.49
N PHE A 106 -13.30 12.38 1.83
CA PHE A 106 -13.18 10.95 2.01
C PHE A 106 -13.01 10.16 0.68
N TYR A 107 -13.65 10.60 -0.42
CA TYR A 107 -13.42 10.02 -1.74
C TYR A 107 -11.98 10.31 -2.23
N LYS A 108 -11.47 11.49 -1.89
CA LYS A 108 -10.06 11.84 -2.10
C LYS A 108 -9.11 10.94 -1.32
N SER A 109 -9.43 10.62 -0.07
CA SER A 109 -8.59 9.73 0.72
C SER A 109 -8.58 8.29 0.18
N TYR A 110 -9.73 7.75 -0.21
CA TYR A 110 -9.80 6.38 -0.74
C TYR A 110 -9.22 6.23 -2.15
N LEU A 111 -9.41 7.22 -3.04
CA LEU A 111 -8.86 7.15 -4.40
C LEU A 111 -7.42 7.67 -4.54
N TYR A 112 -6.98 8.60 -3.68
CA TYR A 112 -5.70 9.28 -3.86
C TYR A 112 -4.65 8.92 -2.81
N HIS A 113 -4.92 8.12 -1.77
CA HIS A 113 -3.84 7.71 -0.84
C HIS A 113 -2.70 7.00 -1.60
N GLY A 114 -2.95 6.22 -2.65
CA GLY A 114 -1.89 5.70 -3.50
C GLY A 114 -1.05 6.82 -4.12
N ALA A 115 -1.68 7.83 -4.73
CA ALA A 115 -1.00 8.97 -5.34
C ALA A 115 -0.26 9.85 -4.31
N ILE A 116 -0.88 10.14 -3.18
CA ILE A 116 -0.30 10.87 -2.05
C ILE A 116 0.90 10.10 -1.49
N GLY A 117 0.75 8.77 -1.32
CA GLY A 117 1.82 7.90 -0.85
C GLY A 117 3.01 7.92 -1.79
N ASN A 118 2.77 7.79 -3.09
CA ASN A 118 3.78 7.97 -4.12
C ASN A 118 4.49 9.34 -3.99
N ASP A 119 3.75 10.45 -3.85
CA ASP A 119 4.35 11.78 -3.72
C ASP A 119 5.21 11.92 -2.45
N ILE A 120 4.76 11.37 -1.31
CA ILE A 120 5.51 11.34 -0.05
C ILE A 120 6.82 10.58 -0.23
N LEU A 121 6.76 9.37 -0.78
CA LEU A 121 7.91 8.49 -0.94
C LEU A 121 8.92 9.04 -1.96
N ARG A 122 8.45 9.71 -3.01
CA ARG A 122 9.32 10.38 -3.99
C ARG A 122 10.08 11.54 -3.38
N LYS A 123 9.44 12.36 -2.53
CA LYS A 123 10.11 13.49 -1.85
C LYS A 123 11.27 13.03 -0.97
N ILE A 124 11.14 11.87 -0.33
CA ILE A 124 12.20 11.29 0.51
C ILE A 124 13.09 10.28 -0.23
N LYS A 125 12.84 10.07 -1.54
CA LYS A 125 13.63 9.22 -2.43
C LYS A 125 13.72 7.75 -1.98
N THR A 126 12.63 7.21 -1.44
CA THR A 126 12.56 5.84 -0.89
C THR A 126 13.03 4.74 -1.87
N PHE A 127 12.60 4.81 -3.13
CA PHE A 127 12.92 3.86 -4.19
C PHE A 127 13.70 4.51 -5.33
N LYS A 128 14.67 5.37 -5.01
CA LYS A 128 15.41 6.17 -6.01
C LYS A 128 15.98 5.36 -7.19
N ASP A 129 16.28 4.08 -6.97
CA ASP A 129 16.87 3.17 -7.96
C ASP A 129 15.82 2.22 -8.59
N ASN A 130 14.55 2.32 -8.19
CA ASN A 130 13.45 1.50 -8.71
C ASN A 130 12.15 2.32 -8.86
N GLU A 131 12.06 3.03 -9.98
CA GLU A 131 10.94 3.92 -10.29
C GLU A 131 9.59 3.19 -10.43
N GLU A 132 9.59 1.91 -10.79
CA GLU A 132 8.35 1.15 -10.95
C GLU A 132 7.65 0.89 -9.61
N LEU A 133 8.40 0.86 -8.50
CA LEU A 133 7.79 0.69 -7.18
C LEU A 133 6.96 1.90 -6.76
N TYR A 134 7.33 3.11 -7.17
CA TYR A 134 6.46 4.27 -6.99
C TYR A 134 5.11 4.11 -7.69
N ASP A 135 5.10 3.51 -8.89
CA ASP A 135 3.87 3.24 -9.62
C ASP A 135 3.05 2.12 -8.97
N VAL A 136 3.71 1.09 -8.43
CA VAL A 136 3.05 0.07 -7.61
C VAL A 136 2.32 0.72 -6.43
N ILE A 137 2.99 1.58 -5.66
CA ILE A 137 2.36 2.32 -4.54
C ILE A 137 1.20 3.18 -5.05
N LYS A 138 1.41 3.92 -6.15
CA LYS A 138 0.39 4.80 -6.72
C LYS A 138 -0.88 4.06 -7.13
N HIS A 139 -0.72 2.82 -7.62
CA HIS A 139 -1.75 2.08 -8.34
C HIS A 139 -2.14 0.76 -7.68
N HIS A 140 -1.73 0.46 -6.44
CA HIS A 140 -1.97 -0.83 -5.77
C HIS A 140 -3.46 -1.24 -5.69
N HIS A 141 -4.40 -0.28 -5.75
CA HIS A 141 -5.83 -0.55 -5.81
C HIS A 141 -6.36 -0.98 -7.19
N LEU A 142 -5.59 -0.85 -8.27
CA LEU A 142 -5.99 -1.30 -9.61
C LEU A 142 -6.10 -2.83 -9.68
N SER A 143 -6.83 -3.33 -10.67
CA SER A 143 -6.68 -4.73 -11.08
C SER A 143 -5.37 -4.91 -11.84
N LEU A 144 -4.84 -6.14 -11.83
CA LEU A 144 -3.63 -6.50 -12.56
C LEU A 144 -3.73 -6.11 -14.05
N ASP A 145 -4.84 -6.44 -14.71
CA ASP A 145 -5.09 -6.09 -16.11
C ASP A 145 -5.03 -4.58 -16.41
N LYS A 146 -5.45 -3.75 -15.45
CA LYS A 146 -5.38 -2.29 -15.60
C LYS A 146 -3.96 -1.81 -15.35
N PHE A 147 -3.27 -2.37 -14.36
CA PHE A 147 -1.90 -2.03 -14.04
C PHE A 147 -0.95 -2.31 -15.21
N ILE A 148 -0.96 -3.52 -15.77
CA ILE A 148 -0.09 -3.91 -16.89
C ILE A 148 -0.33 -3.09 -18.17
N LYS A 149 -1.50 -2.46 -18.31
CA LYS A 149 -1.84 -1.58 -19.45
C LYS A 149 -1.28 -0.16 -19.30
N LEU A 150 -0.84 0.25 -18.11
CA LEU A 150 -0.31 1.60 -17.90
C LEU A 150 1.00 1.82 -18.66
N LYS A 151 1.88 0.81 -18.65
CA LYS A 151 3.15 0.78 -19.39
C LYS A 151 3.75 -0.63 -19.35
N ASN A 152 4.86 -0.81 -20.05
CA ASN A 152 5.63 -2.06 -20.02
C ASN A 152 6.51 -2.12 -18.76
N TYR A 153 6.01 -2.77 -17.71
CA TYR A 153 6.74 -2.98 -16.45
C TYR A 153 7.68 -4.18 -16.52
N ASN A 154 8.69 -4.23 -15.64
CA ASN A 154 9.47 -5.44 -15.43
C ASN A 154 8.56 -6.61 -14.98
N PRO A 155 8.74 -7.84 -15.50
CA PRO A 155 7.98 -9.01 -15.08
C PRO A 155 7.98 -9.26 -13.57
N ASP A 156 9.11 -9.02 -12.89
CA ASP A 156 9.21 -9.16 -11.44
C ASP A 156 8.35 -8.12 -10.71
N THR A 157 8.24 -6.90 -11.25
CA THR A 157 7.35 -5.86 -10.71
C THR A 157 5.90 -6.24 -10.90
N ILE A 158 5.52 -6.79 -12.07
CA ILE A 158 4.14 -7.25 -12.32
C ILE A 158 3.77 -8.35 -11.33
N LYS A 159 4.67 -9.32 -11.14
CA LYS A 159 4.49 -10.41 -10.18
C LYS A 159 4.43 -9.90 -8.74
N PHE A 160 5.28 -8.95 -8.38
CA PHE A 160 5.24 -8.31 -7.07
C PHE A 160 3.91 -7.57 -6.85
N PHE A 161 3.42 -6.83 -7.85
CA PHE A 161 2.13 -6.14 -7.77
C PHE A 161 0.98 -7.12 -7.48
N GLU A 162 0.96 -8.27 -8.16
CA GLU A 162 -0.03 -9.32 -7.94
C GLU A 162 0.03 -9.87 -6.50
N ILE A 163 1.22 -10.18 -6.01
CA ILE A 163 1.44 -10.66 -4.63
C ILE A 163 1.02 -9.61 -3.59
N LEU A 164 1.40 -8.35 -3.80
CA LEU A 164 1.03 -7.26 -2.90
C LEU A 164 -0.49 -7.14 -2.84
N LYS A 165 -1.14 -7.10 -4.00
CA LYS A 165 -2.59 -6.98 -4.09
C LYS A 165 -3.33 -8.13 -3.41
N PHE A 166 -2.91 -9.37 -3.68
CA PHE A 166 -3.50 -10.55 -3.07
C PHE A 166 -3.44 -10.49 -1.53
N ASN A 167 -2.29 -10.06 -0.98
CA ASN A 167 -2.10 -9.98 0.46
C ASN A 167 -2.78 -8.77 1.11
N ASP A 168 -2.90 -7.65 0.40
CA ASP A 168 -3.66 -6.48 0.84
C ASP A 168 -5.16 -6.77 0.90
N ASP A 169 -5.73 -7.39 -0.14
CA ASP A 169 -7.17 -7.75 -0.19
C ASP A 169 -7.56 -8.81 0.86
N LYS A 170 -6.58 -9.61 1.32
CA LYS A 170 -6.77 -10.69 2.30
C LYS A 170 -6.80 -10.20 3.76
N ASN A 171 -6.06 -9.14 4.10
CA ASN A 171 -5.84 -8.67 5.47
C ASN A 171 -6.81 -7.56 5.89
#